data_AF-A0A2V6CTA5-F1
#
_entry.id   AF-A0A2V6CTA5-F1
#
_cell.length_a   1.000
_cell.length_b   1.000
_cell.length_c   1.000
_cell.angle_alpha   90.00
_cell.angle_beta   90.00
_cell.angle_gamma   90.00
#
_symmetry.space_group_name_H-M   'P 1'
#
loop_
_entity.id
_entity.type
_entity.pdbx_description
1 polymer ?
#
loop_
_entity_poly.entity_id
_entity_poly.type
_entity_poly.pdbx_seq_one_letter_code
_entity_poly.pdbx_strand_id
1 'polypeptide(L)'
;GFGGTSIKWITRKGPEMGVASVVIDGVNKGNFDLYNSSTLWAQQVLFSGLPSGAHRIAITVTGTKNPLATDSRVAVDGFIVGTSTVQESANGVQYNNWTGKSQTAAIGGSYRSNGTLGSAARFNFNGTSISFVTARGPSYGNVNIYIDGVLMSSNIDLYSSTQQWQYTLQYSGLTNANHTIEVWPTHTKNAKSKGYNVVVDAFTGPFAALP
;
A
#
# COMPACT_ATOMS: atom_id res chain seq x y z
N GLY A 1 13.65 1.89 -5.62
CA GLY A 1 13.03 2.45 -4.40
C GLY A 1 11.69 1.78 -4.20
N PHE A 2 11.17 1.76 -2.99
CA PHE A 2 9.86 1.18 -2.66
C PHE A 2 9.09 2.14 -1.75
N GLY A 3 7.76 2.10 -1.79
CA GLY A 3 6.92 2.80 -0.83
C GLY A 3 6.38 1.82 0.20
N GLY A 4 6.31 2.19 1.47
CA GLY A 4 5.72 1.32 2.49
C GLY A 4 6.45 1.39 3.82
N THR A 5 6.10 0.49 4.74
CA THR A 5 6.73 0.43 6.09
C THR A 5 7.61 -0.81 6.27
N SER A 6 7.70 -1.65 5.24
CA SER A 6 8.55 -2.85 5.26
C SER A 6 8.91 -3.34 3.86
N ILE A 7 9.98 -4.13 3.77
CA ILE A 7 10.40 -4.84 2.57
C ILE A 7 11.03 -6.18 2.97
N LYS A 8 10.77 -7.24 2.20
CA LYS A 8 11.52 -8.49 2.26
C LYS A 8 12.46 -8.56 1.08
N TRP A 9 13.71 -8.92 1.34
CA TRP A 9 14.66 -9.35 0.31
C TRP A 9 14.56 -10.87 0.16
N ILE A 10 14.28 -11.33 -1.06
CA ILE A 10 14.28 -12.73 -1.44
C ILE A 10 15.67 -13.08 -2.00
N THR A 11 16.30 -14.07 -1.38
CA THR A 11 17.67 -14.51 -1.66
C THR A 11 17.75 -16.04 -1.61
N ARG A 12 18.96 -16.56 -1.72
CA ARG A 12 19.27 -17.96 -1.43
C ARG A 12 20.49 -18.02 -0.54
N LYS A 13 20.59 -19.10 0.22
CA LYS A 13 21.82 -19.48 0.92
C LYS A 13 22.47 -20.66 0.19
N GLY A 14 23.79 -20.81 0.28
CA GLY A 14 24.48 -21.89 -0.40
C GLY A 14 26.00 -21.89 -0.19
N PRO A 15 26.71 -22.93 -0.65
CA PRO A 15 28.13 -23.13 -0.38
C PRO A 15 29.02 -22.02 -0.95
N GLU A 16 28.58 -21.39 -2.04
CA GLU A 16 29.30 -20.35 -2.76
C GLU A 16 28.88 -18.92 -2.37
N MET A 17 27.97 -18.79 -1.40
CA MET A 17 27.44 -17.49 -0.99
C MET A 17 28.35 -16.82 0.05
N GLY A 18 28.56 -15.52 -0.11
CA GLY A 18 29.32 -14.66 0.79
C GLY A 18 28.45 -13.79 1.69
N VAL A 19 29.03 -12.71 2.16
CA VAL A 19 28.38 -11.75 3.05
C VAL A 19 27.86 -10.56 2.26
N ALA A 20 26.61 -10.18 2.53
CA ALA A 20 25.98 -8.99 1.98
C ALA A 20 25.86 -7.89 3.05
N SER A 21 26.20 -6.65 2.73
CA SER A 21 25.85 -5.50 3.56
C SER A 21 24.54 -4.89 3.06
N VAL A 22 23.60 -4.64 3.97
CA VAL A 22 22.31 -4.03 3.61
C VAL A 22 22.20 -2.64 4.21
N VAL A 23 21.84 -1.66 3.38
CA VAL A 23 21.58 -0.28 3.78
C VAL A 23 20.18 0.11 3.32
N ILE A 24 19.39 0.73 4.20
CA ILE A 24 18.08 1.30 3.85
C ILE A 24 18.09 2.79 4.22
N ASP A 25 17.89 3.64 3.22
CA ASP A 25 17.92 5.11 3.36
C ASP A 25 19.20 5.65 4.00
N GLY A 26 20.34 5.08 3.64
CA GLY A 26 21.64 5.41 4.24
C GLY A 26 21.87 4.80 5.62
N VAL A 27 20.86 4.18 6.24
CA VAL A 27 21.00 3.50 7.54
C VAL A 27 21.46 2.06 7.33
N ASN A 28 22.61 1.69 7.90
CA ASN A 28 23.13 0.33 7.89
C ASN A 28 22.20 -0.62 8.67
N LYS A 29 21.76 -1.70 8.02
CA LYS A 29 20.89 -2.74 8.56
C LYS A 29 21.64 -4.03 8.92
N GLY A 30 22.94 -4.04 8.74
CA GLY A 30 23.84 -5.12 9.11
C GLY A 30 24.45 -5.85 7.91
N ASN A 31 25.29 -6.82 8.25
CA ASN A 31 25.91 -7.75 7.33
C ASN A 31 25.25 -9.12 7.47
N PHE A 32 24.95 -9.77 6.36
CA PHE A 32 24.19 -11.01 6.29
C PHE A 32 25.06 -12.08 5.63
N ASP A 33 25.50 -13.06 6.41
CA ASP A 33 26.19 -14.23 5.89
C ASP A 33 25.18 -15.18 5.22
N LEU A 34 25.29 -15.28 3.90
CA LEU A 34 24.44 -16.13 3.08
C LEU A 34 25.00 -17.55 2.92
N TYR A 35 26.14 -17.88 3.53
CA TYR A 35 26.68 -19.23 3.49
C TYR A 35 25.72 -20.27 4.11
N ASN A 36 25.62 -21.42 3.46
CA ASN A 36 25.12 -22.66 4.02
C ASN A 36 25.84 -23.83 3.31
N SER A 37 26.10 -24.94 3.99
CA SER A 37 26.76 -26.11 3.38
C SER A 37 25.94 -26.77 2.26
N SER A 38 24.67 -26.40 2.12
CA SER A 38 23.76 -26.83 1.07
C SER A 38 22.95 -25.65 0.53
N THR A 39 22.46 -25.76 -0.70
CA THR A 39 21.64 -24.69 -1.30
C THR A 39 20.25 -24.65 -0.69
N LEU A 40 19.89 -23.49 -0.15
CA LEU A 40 18.55 -23.17 0.35
C LEU A 40 17.96 -22.04 -0.49
N TRP A 41 16.92 -22.35 -1.26
CA TRP A 41 16.23 -21.40 -2.13
C TRP A 41 15.22 -20.54 -1.36
N ALA A 42 14.80 -19.43 -1.97
CA ALA A 42 13.71 -18.55 -1.51
C ALA A 42 13.81 -18.09 -0.04
N GLN A 43 15.03 -17.89 0.45
CA GLN A 43 15.27 -17.36 1.79
C GLN A 43 14.83 -15.89 1.84
N GLN A 44 14.28 -15.45 2.97
CA GLN A 44 13.72 -14.11 3.11
C GLN A 44 14.36 -13.37 4.27
N VAL A 45 14.80 -12.13 4.01
CA VAL A 45 15.23 -11.20 5.06
C VAL A 45 14.22 -10.07 5.15
N LEU A 46 13.54 -9.95 6.29
CA LEU A 46 12.52 -8.91 6.52
C LEU A 46 13.15 -7.68 7.16
N PHE A 47 12.86 -6.52 6.58
CA PHE A 47 13.10 -5.21 7.18
C PHE A 47 11.75 -4.53 7.40
N SER A 48 11.38 -4.30 8.66
CA SER A 48 10.10 -3.70 9.06
C SER A 48 10.29 -2.52 10.01
N GLY A 49 9.18 -1.83 10.34
CA GLY A 49 9.21 -0.67 11.22
C GLY A 49 9.84 0.56 10.57
N LEU A 50 9.83 0.61 9.23
CA LEU A 50 10.23 1.80 8.49
C LEU A 50 9.10 2.84 8.61
N PRO A 51 9.42 4.14 8.72
CA PRO A 51 8.43 5.20 8.62
C PRO A 51 7.59 5.05 7.34
N SER A 52 6.33 5.47 7.34
CA SER A 52 5.58 5.54 6.07
C SER A 52 6.29 6.51 5.14
N GLY A 53 6.74 6.02 3.98
CA GLY A 53 7.55 6.83 3.11
C GLY A 53 8.12 6.06 1.93
N ALA A 54 8.81 6.81 1.07
CA ALA A 54 9.58 6.25 -0.02
C ALA A 54 10.98 5.90 0.49
N HIS A 55 11.45 4.71 0.15
CA HIS A 55 12.67 4.11 0.67
C HIS A 55 13.56 3.61 -0.46
N ARG A 56 14.87 3.53 -0.18
CA ARG A 56 15.87 2.89 -1.03
C ARG A 56 16.62 1.84 -0.23
N ILE A 57 16.53 0.60 -0.68
CA ILE A 57 17.38 -0.50 -0.21
C ILE A 57 18.59 -0.63 -1.15
N ALA A 58 19.78 -0.79 -0.55
CA ALA A 58 21.01 -1.16 -1.23
C ALA A 58 21.54 -2.45 -0.60
N ILE A 59 21.92 -3.40 -1.45
CA ILE A 59 22.52 -4.67 -1.05
C ILE A 59 23.88 -4.75 -1.74
N THR A 60 24.94 -4.77 -0.94
CA THR A 60 26.32 -4.67 -1.42
C THR A 60 27.07 -5.95 -1.09
N VAL A 61 27.73 -6.54 -2.09
CA VAL A 61 28.70 -7.62 -1.88
C VAL A 61 29.88 -7.05 -1.09
N THR A 62 30.19 -7.61 0.07
CA THR A 62 31.30 -7.09 0.90
C THR A 62 32.67 -7.61 0.45
N GLY A 63 32.71 -8.65 -0.37
CA GLY A 63 33.92 -9.42 -0.69
C GLY A 63 34.37 -10.35 0.44
N THR A 64 33.69 -10.34 1.59
CA THR A 64 33.95 -11.25 2.71
C THR A 64 33.03 -12.46 2.63
N LYS A 65 33.46 -13.58 3.20
CA LYS A 65 32.72 -14.84 3.22
C LYS A 65 33.03 -15.67 4.46
N ASN A 66 32.14 -16.58 4.79
CA ASN A 66 32.44 -17.65 5.75
C ASN A 66 33.69 -18.43 5.29
N PRO A 67 34.60 -18.85 6.18
CA PRO A 67 35.77 -19.65 5.78
C PRO A 67 35.43 -20.95 5.04
N LEU A 68 34.24 -21.52 5.29
CA LEU A 68 33.76 -22.72 4.62
C LEU A 68 33.12 -22.44 3.25
N ALA A 69 32.87 -21.17 2.92
CA ALA A 69 32.27 -20.80 1.64
C ALA A 69 33.30 -20.88 0.51
N THR A 70 32.88 -21.38 -0.65
CA THR A 70 33.75 -21.52 -1.82
C THR A 70 33.94 -20.20 -2.57
N ASP A 71 32.99 -19.27 -2.46
CA ASP A 71 33.01 -17.95 -3.12
C ASP A 71 32.31 -16.89 -2.24
N SER A 72 32.23 -15.64 -2.71
CA SER A 72 31.67 -14.48 -2.00
C SER A 72 30.40 -13.92 -2.65
N ARG A 73 29.65 -14.77 -3.37
CA ARG A 73 28.47 -14.34 -4.14
C ARG A 73 27.34 -13.87 -3.23
N VAL A 74 26.62 -12.83 -3.65
CA VAL A 74 25.36 -12.41 -3.01
C VAL A 74 24.24 -12.57 -4.01
N ALA A 75 23.21 -13.33 -3.66
CA ALA A 75 22.07 -13.56 -4.53
C ALA A 75 20.95 -12.57 -4.24
N VAL A 76 20.41 -11.95 -5.28
CA VAL A 76 19.16 -11.18 -5.21
C VAL A 76 18.19 -11.82 -6.19
N ASP A 77 17.15 -12.44 -5.66
CA ASP A 77 16.08 -13.06 -6.45
C ASP A 77 14.94 -12.04 -6.67
N GLY A 78 14.48 -11.42 -5.58
CA GLY A 78 13.43 -10.42 -5.67
C GLY A 78 13.18 -9.66 -4.37
N PHE A 79 12.13 -8.83 -4.38
CA PHE A 79 11.69 -8.07 -3.23
C PHE A 79 10.17 -8.17 -3.07
N ILE A 80 9.71 -8.25 -1.82
CA ILE A 80 8.29 -8.14 -1.47
C ILE A 80 8.13 -6.90 -0.60
N VAL A 81 7.45 -5.89 -1.13
CA VAL A 81 7.17 -4.65 -0.41
C VAL A 81 5.94 -4.84 0.48
N GLY A 82 6.04 -4.41 1.73
CA GLY A 82 4.90 -4.43 2.65
C GLY A 82 3.86 -3.36 2.33
N THR A 83 2.66 -3.53 2.88
CA THR A 83 1.56 -2.60 2.66
C THR A 83 1.55 -1.49 3.71
N SER A 84 1.27 -0.27 3.25
CA SER A 84 0.85 0.85 4.07
C SER A 84 -0.67 0.85 4.23
N THR A 85 -1.14 1.40 5.35
CA THR A 85 -2.54 1.76 5.58
C THR A 85 -2.60 3.22 6.02
N VAL A 86 -3.31 4.04 5.25
CA VAL A 86 -3.59 5.44 5.55
C VAL A 86 -5.07 5.55 5.90
N GLN A 87 -5.33 5.88 7.16
CA GLN A 87 -6.68 6.10 7.67
C GLN A 87 -7.31 7.33 7.01
N GLU A 88 -8.64 7.32 6.86
CA GLU A 88 -9.44 8.48 6.48
C GLU A 88 -9.15 9.75 7.30
N SER A 89 -8.68 9.59 8.53
CA SER A 89 -8.37 10.64 9.49
C SER A 89 -6.95 11.18 9.36
N ALA A 90 -6.10 10.57 8.53
CA ALA A 90 -4.73 11.02 8.32
C ALA A 90 -4.69 12.41 7.67
N ASN A 91 -3.76 13.26 8.10
CA ASN A 91 -3.64 14.65 7.64
C ASN A 91 -3.41 14.78 6.12
N GLY A 92 -2.80 13.78 5.49
CA GLY A 92 -2.58 13.75 4.03
C GLY A 92 -3.84 13.42 3.21
N VAL A 93 -4.97 13.09 3.85
CA VAL A 93 -6.24 12.88 3.16
C VAL A 93 -7.09 14.14 3.24
N GLN A 94 -7.34 14.74 2.08
CA GLN A 94 -8.03 16.00 1.95
C GLN A 94 -9.50 15.77 1.60
N TYR A 95 -10.38 16.58 2.17
CA TYR A 95 -11.84 16.47 1.99
C TYR A 95 -12.49 17.83 1.85
N ASN A 96 -13.59 17.90 1.10
CA ASN A 96 -14.54 19.01 1.16
C ASN A 96 -15.93 18.52 1.62
N ASN A 97 -16.34 18.96 2.81
CA ASN A 97 -17.65 18.68 3.42
C ASN A 97 -17.93 17.22 3.81
N TRP A 98 -16.92 16.43 4.18
CA TRP A 98 -17.11 15.05 4.63
C TRP A 98 -17.28 14.96 6.15
N THR A 99 -18.23 14.14 6.61
CA THR A 99 -18.49 13.92 8.04
C THR A 99 -17.82 12.64 8.51
N GLY A 100 -17.02 12.74 9.59
CA GLY A 100 -16.44 11.59 10.28
C GLY A 100 -17.45 10.89 11.18
N LYS A 101 -17.38 9.55 11.28
CA LYS A 101 -18.26 8.70 12.07
C LYS A 101 -17.47 7.55 12.68
N SER A 102 -17.79 7.19 13.93
CA SER A 102 -17.21 6.02 14.60
C SER A 102 -17.90 4.74 14.14
N GLN A 103 -17.10 3.71 13.88
CA GLN A 103 -17.55 2.37 13.51
C GLN A 103 -16.42 1.37 13.73
N THR A 104 -16.60 0.41 14.63
CA THR A 104 -15.56 -0.57 14.97
C THR A 104 -15.21 -1.53 13.83
N ALA A 105 -16.13 -1.72 12.88
CA ALA A 105 -15.88 -2.53 11.69
C ALA A 105 -15.08 -1.79 10.58
N ALA A 106 -14.93 -0.47 10.68
CA ALA A 106 -14.03 0.28 9.80
C ALA A 106 -12.57 0.10 10.27
N ILE A 107 -11.61 0.23 9.36
CA ILE A 107 -10.21 0.19 9.74
C ILE A 107 -9.95 1.38 10.68
N GLY A 108 -9.22 1.16 11.77
CA GLY A 108 -8.95 2.22 12.76
C GLY A 108 -10.16 2.66 13.59
N GLY A 109 -11.36 2.11 13.35
CA GLY A 109 -12.56 2.37 14.16
C GLY A 109 -13.39 3.58 13.75
N SER A 110 -13.08 4.21 12.61
CA SER A 110 -13.86 5.32 12.07
C SER A 110 -13.82 5.37 10.55
N TYR A 111 -14.74 6.13 9.96
CA TYR A 111 -14.78 6.40 8.53
C TYR A 111 -15.31 7.82 8.28
N ARG A 112 -15.14 8.32 7.05
CA ARG A 112 -15.77 9.55 6.57
C ARG A 112 -16.83 9.24 5.53
N SER A 113 -17.90 10.03 5.48
CA SER A 113 -18.94 9.88 4.47
C SER A 113 -19.45 11.19 3.90
N ASN A 114 -19.72 11.18 2.59
CA ASN A 114 -20.46 12.22 1.88
C ASN A 114 -21.09 11.60 0.61
N GLY A 115 -22.23 12.13 0.18
CA GLY A 115 -22.91 11.72 -1.05
C GLY A 115 -23.21 12.87 -2.00
N THR A 116 -22.72 14.08 -1.71
CA THR A 116 -23.06 15.31 -2.42
C THR A 116 -22.24 15.43 -3.70
N LEU A 117 -22.88 15.82 -4.80
CA LEU A 117 -22.19 16.11 -6.06
C LEU A 117 -21.18 17.25 -5.86
N GLY A 118 -19.97 17.10 -6.40
CA GLY A 118 -18.88 18.07 -6.24
C GLY A 118 -18.07 17.94 -4.94
N SER A 119 -18.47 17.03 -4.04
CA SER A 119 -17.57 16.58 -2.98
C SER A 119 -16.51 15.61 -3.54
N ALA A 120 -15.35 15.59 -2.92
CA ALA A 120 -14.23 14.71 -3.24
C ALA A 120 -13.41 14.41 -1.98
N ALA A 121 -12.83 13.21 -1.93
CA ALA A 121 -11.68 12.92 -1.08
C ALA A 121 -10.45 12.78 -1.96
N ARG A 122 -9.32 13.36 -1.55
CA ARG A 122 -8.07 13.35 -2.30
C ARG A 122 -6.94 12.84 -1.44
N PHE A 123 -6.08 12.02 -2.02
CA PHE A 123 -4.90 11.50 -1.34
C PHE A 123 -3.74 11.37 -2.31
N ASN A 124 -2.58 11.89 -1.90
CA ASN A 124 -1.34 11.83 -2.67
C ASN A 124 -0.49 10.67 -2.17
N PHE A 125 0.07 9.90 -3.09
CA PHE A 125 0.93 8.77 -2.76
C PHE A 125 2.07 8.61 -3.77
N ASN A 126 3.15 7.95 -3.37
CA ASN A 126 4.19 7.45 -4.28
C ASN A 126 4.21 5.93 -4.24
N GLY A 127 3.97 5.27 -5.36
CA GLY A 127 3.96 3.81 -5.42
C GLY A 127 3.28 3.26 -6.67
N THR A 128 3.29 1.94 -6.82
CA THR A 128 2.85 1.25 -8.05
C THR A 128 1.41 0.73 -8.01
N SER A 129 0.76 0.84 -6.84
CA SER A 129 -0.65 0.48 -6.67
C SER A 129 -1.23 1.13 -5.43
N ILE A 130 -2.54 1.31 -5.43
CA ILE A 130 -3.33 1.80 -4.31
C ILE A 130 -4.68 1.09 -4.30
N SER A 131 -5.17 0.80 -3.11
CA SER A 131 -6.50 0.28 -2.86
C SER A 131 -7.32 1.32 -2.11
N PHE A 132 -8.51 1.63 -2.62
CA PHE A 132 -9.52 2.42 -1.91
C PHE A 132 -10.40 1.47 -1.10
N VAL A 133 -10.34 1.61 0.23
CA VAL A 133 -11.17 0.86 1.16
C VAL A 133 -12.41 1.69 1.49
N THR A 134 -13.57 1.11 1.22
CA THR A 134 -14.89 1.72 1.38
C THR A 134 -15.86 0.72 2.03
N ALA A 135 -17.15 1.02 1.99
CA ALA A 135 -18.20 0.12 2.43
C ALA A 135 -19.31 0.04 1.37
N ARG A 136 -20.00 -1.11 1.33
CA ARG A 136 -21.26 -1.28 0.62
C ARG A 136 -22.42 -1.39 1.60
N GLY A 137 -23.60 -0.94 1.21
CA GLY A 137 -24.74 -0.92 2.14
C GLY A 137 -26.01 -0.31 1.58
N PRO A 138 -27.12 -0.39 2.34
CA PRO A 138 -28.45 -0.09 1.82
C PRO A 138 -28.71 1.41 1.60
N SER A 139 -27.80 2.29 2.03
CA SER A 139 -27.93 3.75 1.93
C SER A 139 -26.78 4.41 1.17
N TYR A 140 -26.03 3.62 0.38
CA TYR A 140 -24.86 4.10 -0.36
C TYR A 140 -25.16 4.32 -1.84
N GLY A 141 -24.49 5.31 -2.41
CA GLY A 141 -24.64 5.74 -3.79
C GLY A 141 -23.50 5.25 -4.68
N ASN A 142 -23.32 5.93 -5.81
CA ASN A 142 -22.28 5.58 -6.76
C ASN A 142 -21.08 6.52 -6.65
N VAL A 143 -19.90 6.00 -6.98
CA VAL A 143 -18.63 6.73 -6.92
C VAL A 143 -17.83 6.61 -8.21
N ASN A 144 -17.17 7.69 -8.59
CA ASN A 144 -16.11 7.69 -9.60
C ASN A 144 -14.75 7.73 -8.90
N ILE A 145 -13.79 6.97 -9.43
CA ILE A 145 -12.40 6.99 -8.96
C ILE A 145 -11.50 7.49 -10.08
N TYR A 146 -10.71 8.51 -9.76
CA TYR A 146 -9.69 9.06 -10.64
C TYR A 146 -8.31 8.82 -10.04
N ILE A 147 -7.32 8.58 -10.90
CA ILE A 147 -5.90 8.62 -10.52
C ILE A 147 -5.21 9.53 -11.54
N ASP A 148 -4.53 10.55 -11.04
CA ASP A 148 -3.85 11.59 -11.84
C ASP A 148 -4.78 12.28 -12.85
N GLY A 149 -6.04 12.51 -12.44
CA GLY A 149 -7.08 13.08 -13.30
C GLY A 149 -7.63 12.12 -14.36
N VAL A 150 -7.10 10.89 -14.47
CA VAL A 150 -7.62 9.85 -15.36
C VAL A 150 -8.71 9.05 -14.66
N LEU A 151 -9.86 8.89 -15.32
CA LEU A 151 -10.98 8.11 -14.79
C LEU A 151 -10.64 6.62 -14.80
N MET A 152 -10.36 6.07 -13.62
CA MET A 152 -10.02 4.65 -13.46
C MET A 152 -11.26 3.78 -13.34
N SER A 153 -12.35 4.32 -12.77
CA SER A 153 -13.62 3.61 -12.64
C SER A 153 -14.78 4.58 -12.57
N SER A 154 -15.83 4.29 -13.33
CA SER A 154 -17.03 5.14 -13.41
C SER A 154 -18.23 4.46 -12.75
N ASN A 155 -19.01 5.25 -12.00
CA ASN A 155 -20.29 4.90 -11.42
C ASN A 155 -20.31 3.56 -10.70
N ILE A 156 -19.28 3.28 -9.90
CA ILE A 156 -19.25 2.07 -9.07
C ILE A 156 -20.42 2.14 -8.09
N ASP A 157 -21.35 1.20 -8.19
CA ASP A 157 -22.52 1.10 -7.31
C ASP A 157 -22.13 0.48 -5.96
N LEU A 158 -22.12 1.30 -4.90
CA LEU A 158 -21.84 0.85 -3.54
C LEU A 158 -23.09 0.34 -2.81
N TYR A 159 -24.25 0.26 -3.48
CA TYR A 159 -25.42 -0.37 -2.90
C TYR A 159 -25.17 -1.86 -2.59
N SER A 160 -25.67 -2.28 -1.45
CA SER A 160 -25.88 -3.68 -1.07
C SER A 160 -27.12 -3.73 -0.16
N SER A 161 -27.90 -4.81 -0.20
CA SER A 161 -29.05 -4.97 0.70
C SER A 161 -28.63 -5.10 2.17
N THR A 162 -27.40 -5.54 2.43
CA THR A 162 -26.78 -5.67 3.75
C THR A 162 -25.49 -4.85 3.83
N GLN A 163 -25.15 -4.41 5.04
CA GLN A 163 -23.92 -3.65 5.30
C GLN A 163 -22.69 -4.55 5.10
N GLN A 164 -21.69 -4.05 4.38
CA GLN A 164 -20.40 -4.69 4.13
C GLN A 164 -19.29 -3.65 4.31
N TRP A 165 -18.55 -3.75 5.41
CA TRP A 165 -17.39 -2.89 5.67
C TRP A 165 -16.15 -3.39 4.93
N GLN A 166 -15.18 -2.49 4.73
CA GLN A 166 -13.89 -2.80 4.12
C GLN A 166 -13.97 -3.38 2.69
N TYR A 167 -15.02 -3.03 1.94
CA TYR A 167 -15.10 -3.33 0.52
C TYR A 167 -13.96 -2.60 -0.20
N THR A 168 -13.11 -3.34 -0.92
CA THR A 168 -11.86 -2.82 -1.44
C THR A 168 -11.86 -2.77 -2.95
N LEU A 169 -11.49 -1.62 -3.50
CA LEU A 169 -11.29 -1.37 -4.92
C LEU A 169 -9.80 -1.16 -5.17
N GLN A 170 -9.17 -2.07 -5.91
CA GLN A 170 -7.73 -2.06 -6.14
C GLN A 170 -7.37 -1.48 -7.51
N TYR A 171 -6.35 -0.63 -7.51
CA TYR A 171 -5.77 -0.01 -8.70
C TYR A 171 -4.26 -0.30 -8.73
N SER A 172 -3.82 -1.09 -9.72
CA SER A 172 -2.43 -1.53 -9.86
C SER A 172 -1.87 -1.21 -11.24
N GLY A 173 -0.58 -1.52 -11.46
CA GLY A 173 0.09 -1.24 -12.73
C GLY A 173 0.44 0.23 -12.93
N LEU A 174 0.46 1.01 -11.85
CA LEU A 174 0.90 2.40 -11.88
C LEU A 174 2.43 2.44 -11.96
N THR A 175 2.95 3.51 -12.55
CA THR A 175 4.39 3.81 -12.49
C THR A 175 4.83 3.99 -11.05
N ASN A 176 6.10 3.73 -10.72
CA ASN A 176 6.61 4.06 -9.39
C ASN A 176 6.91 5.57 -9.29
N ALA A 177 5.86 6.37 -9.23
CA ALA A 177 5.90 7.83 -9.27
C ALA A 177 4.92 8.42 -8.24
N ASN A 178 4.88 9.75 -8.16
CA ASN A 178 3.86 10.44 -7.38
C ASN A 178 2.54 10.38 -8.14
N HIS A 179 1.48 10.08 -7.40
CA HIS A 179 0.13 9.92 -7.88
C HIS A 179 -0.85 10.62 -6.95
N THR A 180 -2.00 11.02 -7.49
CA THR A 180 -3.14 11.51 -6.71
C THR A 180 -4.36 10.65 -7.02
N ILE A 181 -4.90 9.99 -5.99
CA ILE A 181 -6.23 9.36 -6.10
C ILE A 181 -7.31 10.37 -5.67
N GLU A 182 -8.40 10.42 -6.43
CA GLU A 182 -9.58 11.20 -6.09
C GLU A 182 -10.84 10.33 -6.09
N VAL A 183 -11.61 10.43 -5.00
CA VAL A 183 -12.87 9.71 -4.77
C VAL A 183 -14.02 10.70 -4.90
N TRP A 184 -14.83 10.54 -5.94
CA TRP A 184 -15.89 11.50 -6.30
C TRP A 184 -17.28 10.87 -6.21
N PRO A 185 -18.08 11.19 -5.16
CA PRO A 185 -19.50 10.87 -5.12
C PRO A 185 -20.22 11.50 -6.32
N THR A 186 -20.99 10.68 -7.01
CA THR A 186 -21.69 11.08 -8.24
C THR A 186 -23.10 11.63 -7.98
N HIS A 187 -23.57 11.52 -6.74
CA HIS A 187 -24.96 11.79 -6.36
C HIS A 187 -26.00 10.99 -7.18
N THR A 188 -25.59 9.86 -7.74
CA THR A 188 -26.50 8.84 -8.28
C THR A 188 -26.52 7.63 -7.36
N LYS A 189 -27.54 6.77 -7.48
CA LYS A 189 -27.67 5.57 -6.66
C LYS A 189 -28.47 4.49 -7.37
N ASN A 190 -28.29 3.25 -6.92
CA ASN A 190 -29.23 2.17 -7.21
C ASN A 190 -30.66 2.57 -6.79
N ALA A 191 -31.67 2.18 -7.58
CA ALA A 191 -33.08 2.45 -7.27
C ALA A 191 -33.48 1.91 -5.88
N LYS A 192 -32.89 0.80 -5.45
CA LYS A 192 -33.13 0.17 -4.13
C LYS A 192 -32.38 0.83 -2.98
N SER A 193 -31.42 1.71 -3.26
CA SER A 193 -30.66 2.38 -2.21
C SER A 193 -31.49 3.49 -1.55
N LYS A 194 -31.34 3.63 -0.23
CA LYS A 194 -31.99 4.64 0.60
C LYS A 194 -31.24 5.98 0.60
N GLY A 195 -30.05 6.05 0.00
CA GLY A 195 -29.23 7.26 0.03
C GLY A 195 -28.11 7.26 -1.00
N TYR A 196 -27.31 8.33 -0.98
CA TYR A 196 -26.25 8.59 -1.96
C TYR A 196 -24.85 8.52 -1.34
N ASN A 197 -24.74 8.08 -0.08
CA ASN A 197 -23.47 8.21 0.65
C ASN A 197 -22.38 7.36 0.02
N VAL A 198 -21.18 7.90 -0.02
CA VAL A 198 -19.93 7.18 -0.27
C VAL A 198 -19.15 7.19 1.03
N VAL A 199 -18.51 6.07 1.35
CA VAL A 199 -17.67 5.90 2.54
C VAL A 199 -16.21 5.96 2.12
N VAL A 200 -15.38 6.70 2.85
CA VAL A 200 -13.93 6.58 2.80
C VAL A 200 -13.49 6.04 4.17
N ASP A 201 -12.95 4.83 4.16
CA ASP A 201 -12.45 4.12 5.34
C ASP A 201 -10.91 4.27 5.41
N ALA A 202 -10.22 3.81 4.36
CA ALA A 202 -8.77 3.92 4.28
C ALA A 202 -8.26 3.83 2.84
N PHE A 203 -6.97 4.14 2.68
CA PHE A 203 -6.19 3.77 1.50
C PHE A 203 -5.12 2.77 1.90
N THR A 204 -4.96 1.70 1.15
CA THR A 204 -3.96 0.65 1.45
C THR A 204 -3.14 0.28 0.22
N GLY A 205 -1.89 -0.15 0.42
CA GLY A 205 -1.04 -0.59 -0.69
C GLY A 205 0.45 -0.38 -0.45
N PRO A 206 1.31 -0.89 -1.36
CA PRO A 206 2.75 -0.71 -1.32
C PRO A 206 3.13 0.70 -1.80
N PHE A 207 2.70 1.71 -1.05
CA PHE A 207 2.95 3.11 -1.34
C PHE A 207 3.50 3.85 -0.12
N ALA A 208 4.15 4.97 -0.41
CA ALA A 208 4.46 6.04 0.51
C ALA A 208 3.32 7.06 0.51
N ALA A 209 2.81 7.45 1.69
CA ALA A 209 1.91 8.60 1.76
C ALA A 209 2.71 9.89 1.47
N LEU A 210 2.15 10.78 0.65
CA LEU A 210 2.71 12.10 0.43
C LEU A 210 1.92 13.16 1.22
N PRO A 211 2.54 14.30 1.55
CA PRO A 211 1.86 15.42 2.19
C PRO A 211 0.67 15.97 1.41
#